data_AF-A0A7W6S5A8-F1
#
_entry.id   AF-A0A7W6S5A8-F1
#
_cell.length_a   1.000
_cell.length_b   1.000
_cell.length_c   1.000
_cell.angle_alpha   90.00
_cell.angle_beta   90.00
_cell.angle_gamma   90.00
#
_symmetry.space_group_name_H-M   'P 1'
#
loop_
_entity.id
_entity.type
_entity.pdbx_description
1 polymer ?
#
loop_
_entity_poly.entity_id
_entity_poly.type
_entity_poly.pdbx_seq_one_letter_code
_entity_poly.pdbx_strand_id
1 'polypeptide(L)'
;MKLFSFPAAQGGDHLSPLMLTAALLEFIGGILITVGFLTRPVAFILSGQMAVAYFMAHASRGFWPALNNGEAAILFSFIFIYLFFAGAGAFSVDNRKKI
;
A
#
# COMPACT_ATOMS: atom_id res chain seq x y z
N MET A 1 11.89 -1.77 -0.62
CA MET A 1 11.16 -1.08 -1.72
C MET A 1 11.39 -1.82 -3.02
N LYS A 2 10.33 -2.31 -3.67
CA LYS A 2 10.42 -3.15 -4.88
C LYS A 2 11.11 -2.44 -6.07
N LEU A 3 11.01 -1.12 -6.13
CA LEU A 3 11.60 -0.30 -7.20
C LEU A 3 13.11 -0.05 -7.04
N PHE A 4 13.58 0.06 -5.79
CA PHE A 4 14.96 0.47 -5.48
C PHE A 4 15.83 -0.69 -5.00
N SER A 5 15.28 -1.90 -4.87
CA SER A 5 15.99 -3.10 -4.40
C SER A 5 16.83 -2.91 -3.12
N PHE A 6 16.44 -1.96 -2.27
CA PHE A 6 17.11 -1.59 -1.02
C PHE A 6 16.16 -1.79 0.18
N PRO A 7 16.63 -2.31 1.33
CA PRO A 7 17.97 -2.87 1.61
C PRO A 7 18.20 -4.29 1.05
N ALA A 8 17.17 -4.93 0.50
CA ALA A 8 17.27 -6.19 -0.24
C ALA A 8 16.29 -6.19 -1.42
N ALA A 9 16.68 -6.79 -2.54
CA ALA A 9 15.82 -6.94 -3.70
C ALA A 9 14.63 -7.86 -3.36
N GLN A 10 13.40 -7.34 -3.52
CA GLN A 10 12.17 -8.11 -3.39
C GLN A 10 11.60 -8.35 -4.80
N GLY A 11 12.14 -9.36 -5.48
CA GLY A 11 11.81 -9.72 -6.86
C GLY A 11 13.04 -10.21 -7.59
N GLY A 12 12.89 -11.21 -8.47
CA GLY A 12 13.98 -11.67 -9.35
C GLY A 12 14.43 -10.58 -10.32
N ASP A 13 15.47 -10.88 -11.12
CA ASP A 13 16.14 -9.96 -12.07
C ASP A 13 15.23 -9.15 -13.01
N HIS A 14 13.95 -9.49 -13.09
CA HIS A 14 12.94 -8.85 -13.92
C HIS A 14 11.67 -8.64 -13.10
N LEU A 15 11.30 -7.38 -12.88
CA LEU A 15 10.02 -7.04 -12.26
C LEU A 15 8.91 -7.39 -13.24
N SER A 16 8.07 -8.35 -12.87
CA SER A 16 6.87 -8.65 -13.65
C SER A 16 5.98 -7.39 -13.75
N PRO A 17 5.13 -7.25 -14.78
CA PRO A 17 4.21 -6.12 -14.88
C PRO A 17 3.38 -5.90 -13.60
N LEU A 18 3.02 -6.99 -12.92
CA LEU A 18 2.32 -6.96 -11.62
C LEU A 18 3.20 -6.39 -10.49
N MET A 19 4.48 -6.76 -10.44
CA MET A 19 5.41 -6.21 -9.45
C MET A 19 5.74 -4.74 -9.72
N LEU A 20 5.84 -4.33 -10.99
CA LEU A 20 6.02 -2.94 -11.39
C LEU A 20 4.84 -2.07 -10.99
N THR A 21 3.61 -2.51 -11.27
CA THR A 21 2.42 -1.75 -10.87
C THR A 21 2.29 -1.67 -9.36
N ALA A 22 2.58 -2.74 -8.63
CA ALA A 22 2.61 -2.72 -7.18
C ALA A 22 3.68 -1.76 -6.63
N ALA A 23 4.88 -1.74 -7.23
CA ALA A 23 5.96 -0.84 -6.83
C ALA A 23 5.61 0.63 -7.07
N LEU A 24 4.99 0.95 -8.22
CA LEU A 24 4.54 2.31 -8.54
C LEU A 24 3.40 2.75 -7.63
N LEU A 25 2.42 1.89 -7.35
CA LEU A 25 1.33 2.18 -6.43
C LEU A 25 1.85 2.42 -5.01
N GLU A 26 2.74 1.57 -4.51
CA GLU A 26 3.34 1.72 -3.17
C GLU A 26 4.10 3.05 -3.04
N PHE A 27 4.89 3.42 -4.06
CA PHE A 27 5.69 4.64 -4.03
C PHE A 27 4.84 5.91 -4.22
N ILE A 28 4.09 5.98 -5.32
CA ILE A 28 3.27 7.16 -5.65
C ILE A 28 2.14 7.30 -4.64
N GLY A 29 1.44 6.21 -4.33
CA GLY A 29 0.38 6.20 -3.34
C GLY A 29 0.86 6.58 -1.95
N GLY A 30 2.04 6.10 -1.53
CA GLY A 30 2.66 6.52 -0.27
C GLY A 30 2.93 8.02 -0.20
N ILE A 31 3.46 8.62 -1.26
CA ILE A 31 3.68 10.08 -1.35
C ILE A 31 2.34 10.84 -1.28
N LEU A 32 1.35 10.39 -2.05
CA LEU A 32 0.03 11.02 -2.08
C LEU A 32 -0.66 11.00 -0.71
N ILE A 33 -0.64 9.87 0.00
CA ILE A 33 -1.16 9.74 1.37
C ILE A 33 -0.38 10.63 2.34
N THR A 34 0.95 10.68 2.23
CA THR A 34 1.80 11.47 3.14
C THR A 34 1.54 12.97 3.01
N VAL A 35 1.43 13.45 1.77
CA VAL A 35 1.07 14.86 1.47
C VAL A 35 -0.42 15.12 1.76
N GLY A 36 -1.21 14.06 1.88
CA GLY A 36 -2.64 14.12 2.11
C GLY A 36 -3.42 14.58 0.89
N PHE A 37 -2.93 14.34 -0.33
CA PHE A 37 -3.64 14.68 -1.58
C PHE A 37 -4.43 13.48 -2.09
N LEU A 38 -5.74 13.65 -2.30
CA LEU A 38 -6.67 12.60 -2.70
C LEU A 38 -6.59 11.36 -1.79
N THR A 39 -6.49 11.60 -0.48
CA THR A 39 -6.21 10.53 0.51
C THR A 39 -7.22 9.39 0.44
N ARG A 40 -8.51 9.71 0.25
CA ARG A 40 -9.58 8.69 0.20
C ARG A 40 -9.42 7.74 -0.99
N PRO A 41 -9.49 8.19 -2.26
CA PRO A 41 -9.37 7.27 -3.40
C PRO A 41 -8.02 6.54 -3.43
N VAL A 42 -6.93 7.20 -3.03
CA VAL A 42 -5.60 6.56 -2.97
C VAL A 42 -5.57 5.46 -1.90
N ALA A 43 -6.11 5.72 -0.71
CA ALA A 43 -6.15 4.73 0.36
C ALA A 43 -7.03 3.53 -0.01
N PHE A 44 -8.13 3.74 -0.72
CA PHE A 44 -8.97 2.64 -1.22
C PHE A 44 -8.19 1.72 -2.16
N ILE A 45 -7.48 2.29 -3.14
CA ILE A 45 -6.66 1.52 -4.09
C ILE A 45 -5.53 0.77 -3.39
N LEU A 46 -4.82 1.44 -2.48
CA LEU A 46 -3.72 0.81 -1.72
C LEU A 46 -4.23 -0.31 -0.80
N SER A 47 -5.41 -0.16 -0.19
CA SER A 47 -6.02 -1.22 0.63
C SER A 47 -6.29 -2.48 -0.21
N GLY A 48 -6.86 -2.31 -1.41
CA GLY A 48 -7.09 -3.40 -2.35
C GLY A 48 -5.78 -4.06 -2.82
N GLN A 49 -4.77 -3.27 -3.13
CA GLN A 49 -3.45 -3.78 -3.53
C GLN A 49 -2.80 -4.63 -2.42
N MET A 50 -2.91 -4.21 -1.15
CA MET A 50 -2.35 -4.97 -0.03
C MET A 50 -3.18 -6.23 0.27
N ALA A 51 -4.50 -6.17 0.13
CA ALA A 51 -5.37 -7.35 0.24
C ALA A 51 -5.03 -8.40 -0.83
N VAL A 52 -4.91 -7.99 -2.09
CA VAL A 52 -4.50 -8.90 -3.19
C VAL A 52 -3.11 -9.48 -2.94
N ALA A 53 -2.16 -8.67 -2.48
CA ALA A 53 -0.82 -9.15 -2.11
C ALA A 53 -0.87 -10.22 -1.01
N TYR A 54 -1.72 -10.04 0.01
CA TYR A 54 -1.92 -11.04 1.05
C TYR A 54 -2.44 -12.37 0.47
N PHE A 55 -3.52 -12.34 -0.30
CA PHE A 55 -4.11 -13.56 -0.85
C PHE A 55 -3.21 -14.27 -1.87
N MET A 56 -2.47 -13.53 -2.69
CA MET A 56 -1.60 -14.12 -3.72
C MET A 56 -0.29 -14.65 -3.14
N ALA A 57 0.40 -13.88 -2.29
CA ALA A 57 1.77 -14.18 -1.87
C ALA A 57 1.87 -14.84 -0.49
N HIS A 58 0.89 -14.62 0.40
CA HIS A 58 0.95 -15.06 1.80
C HIS A 58 -0.08 -16.12 2.14
N ALA A 59 -1.35 -15.95 1.72
CA ALA A 59 -2.40 -16.93 2.01
C ALA A 59 -2.13 -18.31 1.37
N SER A 60 -1.37 -18.36 0.27
CA SER A 60 -0.91 -19.60 -0.36
C SER A 60 0.05 -20.42 0.52
N ARG A 61 0.67 -19.81 1.55
CA ARG A 61 1.57 -20.46 2.51
C ARG A 61 0.90 -20.80 3.84
N GLY A 62 -0.35 -20.42 4.02
CA GLY A 62 -1.14 -20.59 5.24
C GLY A 62 -2.12 -19.42 5.42
N PHE A 63 -3.31 -19.67 5.97
CA PHE A 63 -4.35 -18.64 6.07
C PHE A 63 -4.06 -17.58 7.14
N TRP A 64 -3.33 -17.94 8.19
CA TRP A 64 -3.09 -17.08 9.34
C TRP A 64 -1.89 -16.15 9.12
N PRO A 65 -2.03 -14.81 9.28
CA PRO A 65 -0.95 -13.85 9.06
C PRO A 65 0.31 -14.15 9.87
N ALA A 66 0.12 -14.56 11.12
CA ALA A 66 1.19 -14.89 12.07
C ALA A 66 2.05 -16.08 11.61
N LEU A 67 1.51 -16.96 10.75
CA LEU A 67 2.19 -18.17 10.28
C LEU A 67 2.73 -18.05 8.85
N ASN A 68 2.31 -17.01 8.10
CA ASN A 68 2.62 -16.87 6.67
C ASN A 68 3.48 -15.63 6.33
N ASN A 69 3.96 -14.91 7.35
CA ASN A 69 4.71 -13.64 7.22
C ASN A 69 3.91 -12.52 6.50
N GLY A 70 2.59 -12.63 6.44
CA GLY A 70 1.69 -11.69 5.78
C GLY A 70 1.15 -10.60 6.71
N GLU A 71 1.65 -10.50 7.94
CA GLU A 71 1.21 -9.53 8.95
C GLU A 71 1.25 -8.10 8.41
N ALA A 72 2.35 -7.69 7.77
CA ALA A 72 2.46 -6.36 7.19
C ALA A 72 1.41 -6.10 6.09
N ALA A 73 1.17 -7.08 5.22
CA ALA A 73 0.22 -6.93 4.12
C ALA A 73 -1.23 -6.76 4.63
N ILE A 74 -1.64 -7.57 5.61
CA ILE A 74 -2.98 -7.45 6.19
C ILE A 74 -3.12 -6.17 7.03
N LEU A 75 -2.09 -5.80 7.81
CA LEU A 75 -2.07 -4.58 8.61
C LEU A 75 -2.20 -3.34 7.74
N PHE A 76 -1.39 -3.21 6.68
CA PHE A 76 -1.48 -2.06 5.78
C PHE A 76 -2.80 -2.03 5.02
N SER A 77 -3.38 -3.19 4.67
CA SER A 77 -4.74 -3.25 4.11
C SER A 77 -5.76 -2.58 5.03
N PHE A 78 -5.77 -2.94 6.32
CA PHE A 78 -6.69 -2.35 7.30
C PHE A 78 -6.35 -0.89 7.64
N ILE A 79 -5.08 -0.50 7.68
CA ILE A 79 -4.69 0.90 7.91
C ILE A 79 -5.19 1.78 6.75
N PHE A 80 -5.01 1.35 5.51
CA PHE A 80 -5.49 2.11 4.36
C PHE A 80 -7.01 2.13 4.28
N ILE A 81 -7.71 1.04 4.62
CA ILE A 81 -9.18 1.09 4.68
C ILE A 81 -9.67 2.01 5.80
N TYR A 82 -8.97 2.07 6.93
CA TYR A 82 -9.24 3.06 7.97
C TYR A 82 -9.04 4.48 7.45
N LEU A 83 -7.93 4.77 6.76
CA LEU A 83 -7.67 6.09 6.17
C LEU A 83 -8.70 6.48 5.09
N PHE A 84 -9.27 5.51 4.37
CA PHE A 84 -10.37 5.76 3.44
C PHE A 84 -11.61 6.35 4.15
N PHE A 85 -11.94 5.84 5.34
CA PHE A 85 -13.06 6.34 6.14
C PHE A 85 -12.72 7.59 6.95
N ALA A 86 -11.57 7.59 7.63
CA ALA A 86 -11.10 8.70 8.47
C ALA A 86 -10.77 9.95 7.66
N GLY A 87 -10.29 9.78 6.42
CA GLY A 87 -9.88 10.87 5.54
C GLY A 87 -8.48 11.42 5.83
N ALA A 88 -8.16 12.52 5.18
CA ALA A 88 -6.84 13.17 5.28
C ALA A 88 -6.71 14.00 6.58
N GLY A 89 -5.52 14.02 7.18
CA GLY A 89 -5.25 14.74 8.43
C GLY A 89 -5.29 16.27 8.32
N ALA A 90 -5.17 16.97 9.44
CA ALA A 90 -5.25 18.44 9.51
C ALA A 90 -4.22 19.17 8.61
N PHE A 91 -3.05 18.56 8.36
CA PHE A 91 -1.98 19.11 7.51
C PHE A 91 -2.09 18.71 6.04
N SER A 92 -3.17 18.03 5.65
CA SER A 92 -3.41 17.61 4.27
C SER A 92 -3.47 18.79 3.30
N VAL A 93 -2.85 18.63 2.12
CA VAL A 93 -2.97 19.59 1.02
C VAL A 93 -4.43 19.75 0.56
N ASP A 94 -5.26 18.71 0.65
CA ASP A 94 -6.70 18.80 0.32
C ASP A 94 -7.44 19.79 1.25
N ASN A 95 -6.98 19.96 2.49
CA ASN A 95 -7.57 20.89 3.46
C ASN A 95 -7.14 22.36 3.26
N ARG A 96 -6.22 22.65 2.33
CA ARG A 96 -5.78 24.04 2.04
C ARG A 96 -6.80 24.85 1.22
N LYS A 97 -8.02 24.36 1.01
CA LYS A 97 -9.12 25.14 0.43
C LYS A 97 -9.90 25.90 1.51
N LYS A 98 -9.31 26.99 2.00
CA LYS A 98 -10.02 28.16 2.53
C LYS A 98 -9.30 29.41 2.05
N ILE A 99 -9.66 29.87 0.85
CA ILE A 99 -9.55 31.27 0.43
C ILE A 99 -10.87 31.59 -0.27
#